data_AF-A0A563DZB9-F1
#
_entry.id   AF-A0A563DZB9-F1
#
_cell.length_a   1.000
_cell.length_b   1.000
_cell.length_c   1.000
_cell.angle_alpha   90.00
_cell.angle_beta   90.00
_cell.angle_gamma   90.00
#
_symmetry.space_group_name_H-M   'P 1'
#
loop_
_entity.id
_entity.type
_entity.pdbx_description
1 polymer ?
#
loop_
_entity_poly.entity_id
_entity_poly.type
_entity_poly.pdbx_seq_one_letter_code
_entity_poly.pdbx_strand_id
1 'polypeptide(L)'
;MFVGLNIKNERVHALAKEVSRRTGKTQTSAIEEALERMLEQLASAEGDAARHDRLRRLVIDAQAAADSESEPAARQLQNDLYDEHGLPK
;
A
#
# COMPACT_ATOMS: atom_id res chain seq x y z
N MET A 1 -29.90 13.25 19.54
CA MET A 1 -29.41 14.58 19.15
C MET A 1 -29.08 14.50 17.67
N PHE A 2 -29.79 15.22 16.79
CA PHE A 2 -29.44 15.25 15.36
C PHE A 2 -28.42 16.38 15.15
N VAL A 3 -27.24 16.04 14.65
CA VAL A 3 -26.23 17.02 14.24
C VAL A 3 -26.46 17.31 12.75
N GLY A 4 -26.71 18.57 12.42
CA GLY A 4 -26.88 19.04 11.05
C GLY A 4 -25.56 19.57 10.48
N LEU A 5 -25.19 19.14 9.28
CA LEU A 5 -24.06 19.67 8.54
C LEU A 5 -24.52 20.82 7.63
N ASN A 6 -24.01 22.04 7.87
CA ASN A 6 -24.28 23.19 6.98
C ASN A 6 -23.14 23.35 5.98
N ILE A 7 -23.44 23.12 4.69
CA ILE A 7 -22.50 23.33 3.59
C ILE A 7 -22.87 24.65 2.90
N LYS A 8 -22.00 25.66 2.95
CA LYS A 8 -22.25 26.98 2.29
C LYS A 8 -21.72 27.05 0.85
N ASN A 9 -21.44 25.91 0.24
CA ASN A 9 -20.88 25.83 -1.11
C ASN A 9 -21.97 25.43 -2.13
N GLU A 10 -22.33 26.35 -3.02
CA GLU A 10 -23.39 26.15 -4.02
C GLU A 10 -23.14 24.97 -4.95
N ARG A 11 -21.88 24.73 -5.33
CA ARG A 11 -21.51 23.61 -6.20
C ARG A 11 -21.78 22.27 -5.51
N VAL A 12 -21.52 22.17 -4.21
CA VAL A 12 -21.78 20.94 -3.45
C VAL A 12 -23.28 20.67 -3.35
N HIS A 13 -24.10 21.70 -3.13
CA HIS A 13 -25.56 21.58 -3.18
C HIS A 13 -26.06 21.09 -4.54
N ALA A 14 -25.53 21.66 -5.63
CA ALA A 14 -25.92 21.27 -6.99
C ALA A 14 -25.58 19.79 -7.26
N LEU A 15 -24.38 19.34 -6.85
CA LEU A 15 -23.96 17.95 -6.97
C LEU A 15 -24.85 17.01 -6.14
N ALA A 16 -25.09 17.32 -4.87
CA ALA A 16 -25.92 16.51 -4.00
C ALA A 16 -27.35 16.40 -4.54
N LYS A 17 -27.93 17.51 -5.02
CA LYS A 17 -29.26 17.55 -5.64
C LYS A 17 -29.32 16.70 -6.91
N GLU A 18 -28.30 16.74 -7.75
CA GLU A 18 -28.26 15.94 -8.98
C GLU A 18 -28.11 14.44 -8.69
N VAL A 19 -27.27 14.06 -7.72
CA VAL A 19 -27.14 12.66 -7.29
C VAL A 19 -28.46 12.15 -6.71
N SER A 20 -29.11 12.93 -5.85
CA SER A 20 -30.44 12.61 -5.33
C SER A 20 -31.47 12.42 -6.45
N ARG A 21 -31.48 13.31 -7.45
CA ARG A 21 -32.40 13.22 -8.59
C ARG A 21 -32.20 11.95 -9.41
N ARG A 22 -30.95 11.49 -9.58
CA ARG A 22 -30.63 10.28 -10.35
C ARG A 22 -30.83 8.99 -9.58
N THR A 23 -30.63 9.02 -8.26
CA THR A 23 -30.63 7.81 -7.41
C THR A 23 -31.92 7.62 -6.62
N GLY A 24 -32.76 8.66 -6.51
CA GLY A 24 -33.94 8.68 -5.65
C GLY A 24 -33.62 8.83 -4.16
N LYS A 25 -32.34 8.95 -3.78
CA LYS A 25 -31.91 9.08 -2.38
C LYS A 25 -32.00 10.53 -1.88
N THR A 26 -32.08 10.71 -0.57
CA THR A 26 -31.98 12.05 0.03
C THR A 26 -30.58 12.63 -0.20
N GLN A 27 -30.44 13.96 -0.15
CA GLN A 27 -29.13 14.59 -0.33
C GLN A 27 -28.16 14.17 0.78
N THR A 28 -28.65 14.00 2.00
CA THR A 28 -27.86 13.51 3.14
C THR A 28 -27.33 12.10 2.88
N SER A 29 -28.18 11.16 2.47
CA SER A 29 -27.77 9.78 2.17
C SER A 29 -26.82 9.72 0.97
N ALA A 30 -27.01 10.57 -0.04
CA ALA A 30 -26.08 10.69 -1.15
C ALA A 30 -24.69 11.19 -0.73
N ILE A 31 -24.63 12.14 0.20
CA ILE A 31 -23.37 12.66 0.76
C ILE A 31 -22.71 11.61 1.65
N GLU A 32 -23.48 10.93 2.49
CA GLU A 32 -23.01 9.85 3.37
C GLU A 32 -22.31 8.75 2.57
N GLU A 33 -22.99 8.20 1.54
CA GLU A 33 -22.40 7.16 0.68
C GLU A 33 -21.15 7.63 -0.06
N ALA A 34 -21.09 8.90 -0.48
CA ALA A 34 -19.91 9.44 -1.13
C ALA A 34 -18.72 9.52 -0.17
N LEU A 35 -18.96 9.86 1.10
CA LEU A 35 -17.94 9.92 2.13
C LEU A 35 -17.48 8.50 2.53
N GLU A 36 -18.40 7.55 2.69
CA GLU A 36 -18.07 6.15 2.98
C GLU A 36 -17.15 5.57 1.89
N ARG A 37 -17.51 5.74 0.61
CA ARG A 37 -16.66 5.29 -0.51
C ARG A 37 -15.29 5.95 -0.51
N MET A 38 -15.20 7.24 -0.17
CA MET A 38 -13.92 7.94 -0.08
C MET A 38 -13.07 7.37 1.06
N LEU A 39 -13.67 7.07 2.20
CA LEU A 39 -12.97 6.46 3.34
C LEU A 39 -12.50 5.03 3.02
N GLU A 40 -13.32 4.23 2.34
CA GLU A 40 -12.92 2.89 1.87
C GLU A 40 -11.74 2.93 0.90
N GLN A 41 -11.75 3.91 -0.02
CA GLN A 41 -10.64 4.12 -0.96
C GLN A 41 -9.35 4.49 -0.23
N LEU A 42 -9.43 5.39 0.75
CA LEU A 42 -8.29 5.79 1.57
C LEU A 42 -7.75 4.62 2.41
N ALA A 43 -8.64 3.86 3.07
CA ALA A 43 -8.26 2.69 3.85
C ALA A 43 -7.59 1.61 2.99
N SER A 44 -8.06 1.41 1.76
CA SER A 44 -7.44 0.47 0.81
C SER A 44 -6.04 0.94 0.40
N ALA A 45 -5.88 2.23 0.11
CA ALA A 45 -4.57 2.80 -0.25
C ALA A 45 -3.55 2.71 0.90
N GLU A 46 -3.98 2.93 2.15
CA GLU A 46 -3.15 2.75 3.34
C GLU A 46 -2.76 1.28 3.55
N GLY A 47 -3.71 0.35 3.34
CA GLY A 47 -3.47 -1.08 3.41
C GLY A 47 -2.46 -1.57 2.38
N ASP A 48 -2.54 -1.06 1.15
CA ASP A 48 -1.62 -1.38 0.06
C ASP A 48 -0.23 -0.80 0.30
N ALA A 49 -0.13 0.44 0.78
CA ALA A 49 1.13 1.04 1.18
C ALA A 49 1.81 0.24 2.31
N ALA A 50 1.04 -0.11 3.36
CA ALA A 50 1.56 -0.92 4.46
C ALA A 50 1.96 -2.33 4.01
N ARG A 51 1.24 -2.92 3.04
CA ARG A 51 1.60 -4.22 2.46
C ARG A 51 2.88 -4.14 1.63
N HIS A 52 3.04 -3.12 0.81
CA HIS A 52 4.27 -2.89 0.05
C HIS A 52 5.48 -2.69 0.96
N ASP A 53 5.34 -1.92 2.04
CA ASP A 53 6.40 -1.71 3.02
C ASP A 53 6.81 -3.02 3.70
N ARG A 54 5.84 -3.87 4.05
CA ARG A 54 6.13 -5.21 4.62
C ARG A 54 6.87 -6.10 3.61
N LEU A 55 6.41 -6.14 2.37
CA LEU A 55 7.09 -6.90 1.30
C LEU A 55 8.51 -6.40 1.07
N ARG A 56 8.72 -5.07 1.05
CA ARG A 56 10.03 -4.47 0.88
C ARG A 56 10.99 -4.86 2.01
N ARG A 57 10.53 -4.84 3.27
CA ARG A 57 11.33 -5.30 4.41
C ARG A 57 11.70 -6.78 4.30
N LEU A 58 10.74 -7.65 3.97
CA LEU A 58 11.02 -9.07 3.79
C LEU A 58 12.07 -9.36 2.70
N VAL A 59 12.04 -8.61 1.60
CA VAL A 59 13.05 -8.72 0.54
C VAL A 59 14.43 -8.27 1.03
N ILE A 60 14.51 -7.16 1.76
CA ILE A 60 15.77 -6.67 2.34
C ILE A 60 16.33 -7.68 3.34
N ASP A 61 15.48 -8.22 4.23
CA ASP A 61 15.89 -9.19 5.24
C ASP A 61 16.40 -10.50 4.58
N ALA A 62 15.72 -10.96 3.53
CA ALA A 62 16.14 -12.14 2.78
C ALA A 62 17.48 -11.94 2.04
N GLN A 63 17.71 -10.75 1.46
CA GLN A 63 18.98 -10.41 0.84
C GLN A 63 20.11 -10.37 1.86
N ALA A 64 19.89 -9.71 3.00
CA ALA A 64 20.88 -9.64 4.08
C ALA A 64 21.24 -11.04 4.63
N ALA A 65 20.24 -11.93 4.79
CA ALA A 65 20.48 -13.31 5.20
C ALA A 65 21.32 -14.08 4.17
N ALA A 66 20.97 -13.99 2.88
CA ALA A 66 21.70 -14.65 1.80
C ALA A 66 23.16 -14.17 1.69
N ASP A 67 23.40 -12.86 1.82
CA ASP A 67 24.75 -12.29 1.80
C ASP A 67 25.57 -12.74 3.02
N SER A 68 24.94 -12.85 4.19
CA SER A 68 25.61 -13.30 5.42
C SER A 68 25.99 -14.78 5.42
N GLU A 69 25.20 -15.64 4.77
CA GLU A 69 25.50 -17.07 4.62
C GLU A 69 26.53 -17.34 3.53
N SER A 70 26.61 -16.47 2.52
CA SER A 70 27.47 -16.67 1.35
C SER A 70 28.95 -16.36 1.62
N GLU A 71 29.27 -15.43 2.51
CA GLU A 71 30.64 -14.89 2.65
C GLU A 71 31.71 -15.91 3.11
N PRO A 72 31.52 -16.72 4.17
CA PRO A 72 32.56 -17.67 4.58
C PRO A 72 32.52 -18.96 3.74
N ALA A 73 31.32 -19.46 3.41
CA ALA A 73 31.16 -20.73 2.71
C ALA A 73 31.54 -20.65 1.22
N ALA A 74 31.22 -19.56 0.53
CA ALA A 74 31.58 -19.39 -0.88
C ALA A 74 33.10 -19.15 -1.05
N ARG A 75 33.74 -18.39 -0.15
CA ARG A 75 35.20 -18.21 -0.14
C ARG A 75 35.92 -19.51 0.13
N GLN A 76 35.43 -20.30 1.08
CA GLN A 76 36.05 -21.58 1.42
C GLN A 76 35.90 -22.61 0.30
N LEU A 77 34.71 -22.69 -0.33
CA LEU A 77 34.50 -23.51 -1.52
C LEU A 77 35.37 -23.07 -2.70
N GLN A 78 35.56 -21.76 -2.90
CA GLN A 78 36.44 -21.22 -3.93
C GLN A 78 37.90 -21.61 -3.70
N ASN A 79 38.38 -21.56 -2.45
CA ASN A 79 39.73 -21.96 -2.06
C ASN A 79 39.96 -23.48 -2.12
N ASP A 80 38.91 -24.28 -1.96
CA ASP A 80 38.95 -25.74 -2.09
C ASP A 80 38.99 -26.18 -3.55
N LEU A 81 38.27 -25.48 -4.44
CA LEU A 81 38.18 -25.83 -5.87
C LEU A 81 39.29 -25.23 -6.74
N TYR A 82 39.86 -24.09 -6.36
CA TYR A 82 40.87 -23.38 -7.15
C TYR A 82 42.16 -23.13 -6.36
N ASP A 83 43.31 -23.14 -7.04
CA ASP A 83 44.61 -22.79 -6.48
C ASP A 83 44.84 -21.27 -6.41
N GLU A 84 46.01 -20.85 -5.89
CA GLU A 84 46.38 -19.43 -5.74
C GLU A 84 46.51 -18.67 -7.08
N HIS A 85 46.55 -19.40 -8.20
CA HIS A 85 46.56 -18.85 -9.56
C HIS A 85 45.17 -18.88 -10.22
N GLY A 86 44.14 -19.35 -9.50
CA GLY A 86 42.76 -19.44 -9.99
C GLY A 86 42.51 -20.61 -10.93
N LEU A 87 43.39 -21.63 -10.93
CA LEU A 87 43.22 -22.85 -11.72
C LEU A 87 42.50 -23.91 -10.88
N PRO A 88 41.63 -24.74 -11.50
CA PRO A 88 41.02 -25.87 -10.79
C PRO A 88 42.09 -26.80 -10.25
N LYS A 89 41.98 -27.19 -8.98
CA LYS A 89 42.83 -28.23 -8.37
C LYS A 89 42.54 -29.62 -8.93
#